data_AF-A0A520YEB5-F1
#
_entry.id   AF-A0A520YEB5-F1
#
_cell.length_a   1.000
_cell.length_b   1.000
_cell.length_c   1.000
_cell.angle_alpha   90.00
_cell.angle_beta   90.00
_cell.angle_gamma   90.00
#
_symmetry.space_group_name_H-M   'P 1'
#
loop_
_entity.id
_entity.type
_entity.pdbx_description
1 polymer ?
#
loop_
_entity_poly.entity_id
_entity_poly.type
_entity_poly.pdbx_seq_one_letter_code
_entity_poly.pdbx_strand_id
1 'polypeptide(L)'
;MSSFAPLPNLQPALQPGSRLRSGLRWESGSWVTDVERLHALVASVFTFGVAALHLFRGLPAGIELFILVVAVTLFGLPHGALDYLSGRSLLRRSFGSWWFLPFGIGYIGLAVVVVIAWLLAPLPTLLGFLLVSAAHFGAGDVRHELALGAGSRFSSAGAAFEAVGRGSLVLVPLLHFHPDAASSLFAYLVPMSAQQINVTITAITPPLFAVSGSVLSVIMAHHLGGWAEGNAGHARMSIEIAALAALFALAPPLVAFVVYFCFWHSFRHSLHQAAELDPSTPRAAFRAFVRHAWPTTTGAFLIGAVGYVFLGDQSADAKIIQVLFVGLSALTAPHIALSWIEARKLRLSATTNL
;
A
#
# COMPACT_ATOMS: atom_id res chain seq x y z
N MET A 1 -72.81 5.07 -9.88
CA MET A 1 -73.04 5.60 -8.51
C MET A 1 -72.77 4.43 -7.57
N SER A 2 -71.50 4.25 -7.14
CA SER A 2 -70.97 4.67 -5.82
C SER A 2 -71.59 3.86 -4.68
N SER A 3 -70.90 3.09 -3.84
CA SER A 3 -69.49 3.12 -3.42
C SER A 3 -69.11 1.78 -2.80
N PHE A 4 -67.96 1.20 -3.18
CA PHE A 4 -67.29 0.19 -2.36
C PHE A 4 -66.17 0.89 -1.58
N ALA A 5 -66.23 0.79 -0.25
CA ALA A 5 -65.19 1.25 0.65
C ALA A 5 -63.92 0.38 0.52
N PRO A 6 -62.70 0.95 0.56
CA PRO A 6 -61.48 0.16 0.48
C PRO A 6 -61.10 -0.43 1.85
N LEU A 7 -60.66 -1.70 1.81
CA LEU A 7 -60.04 -2.43 2.91
C LEU A 7 -58.67 -1.85 3.30
N PRO A 8 -58.19 -2.07 4.54
CA PRO A 8 -56.97 -1.47 5.06
C PRO A 8 -55.69 -2.02 4.42
N ASN A 9 -54.78 -1.09 4.13
CA ASN A 9 -53.38 -1.23 3.71
C ASN A 9 -52.72 -2.60 3.92
N LEU A 10 -52.66 -3.39 2.85
CA LEU A 10 -51.58 -4.35 2.61
C LEU A 10 -50.51 -3.62 1.78
N GLN A 11 -49.37 -3.28 2.40
CA GLN A 11 -48.20 -2.80 1.66
C GLN A 11 -47.63 -3.95 0.80
N PRO A 12 -47.46 -3.77 -0.53
CA PRO A 12 -46.65 -4.68 -1.33
C PRO A 12 -45.18 -4.25 -1.32
N ALA A 13 -44.34 -5.26 -1.08
CA ALA A 13 -42.99 -5.46 -1.62
C ALA A 13 -42.25 -4.28 -2.29
N LEU A 14 -41.09 -3.96 -1.69
CA LEU A 14 -39.78 -3.75 -2.32
C LEU A 14 -39.76 -3.30 -3.80
N GLN A 15 -39.38 -2.04 -4.02
CA GLN A 15 -38.69 -1.59 -5.23
C GLN A 15 -37.42 -0.81 -4.84
N PRO A 16 -36.20 -1.29 -5.14
CA PRO A 16 -34.98 -0.51 -4.97
C PRO A 16 -34.62 0.17 -6.30
N GLY A 17 -34.80 1.50 -6.35
CA GLY A 17 -34.42 2.30 -7.52
C GLY A 17 -34.36 3.79 -7.24
N SER A 18 -33.19 4.38 -7.53
CA SER A 18 -32.93 5.81 -7.76
C SER A 18 -32.91 6.76 -6.56
N ARG A 19 -31.75 6.86 -5.90
CA ARG A 19 -31.17 8.17 -5.52
C ARG A 19 -29.66 8.14 -5.71
N LEU A 20 -29.23 8.44 -6.94
CA LEU A 20 -27.91 9.00 -7.19
C LEU A 20 -27.88 10.38 -6.51
N ARG A 21 -27.26 10.46 -5.34
CA ARG A 21 -26.88 11.73 -4.72
C ARG A 21 -25.37 11.88 -4.81
N SER A 22 -25.01 12.99 -5.44
CA SER A 22 -23.71 13.63 -5.48
C SER A 22 -23.10 13.78 -4.09
N GLY A 23 -21.79 13.57 -4.03
CA GLY A 23 -20.99 13.74 -2.81
C GLY A 23 -20.84 12.42 -2.05
N LEU A 24 -19.80 11.66 -2.38
CA LEU A 24 -19.25 10.61 -1.53
C LEU A 24 -18.64 11.25 -0.27
N ARG A 25 -19.50 11.81 0.58
CA ARG A 25 -19.26 11.85 2.02
C ARG A 25 -19.63 10.46 2.50
N TRP A 26 -18.65 9.57 2.43
CA TRP A 26 -18.71 8.34 3.20
C TRP A 26 -18.71 8.78 4.67
N GLU A 27 -19.86 8.73 5.33
CA GLU A 27 -19.88 8.54 6.78
C GLU A 27 -19.33 7.14 7.03
N SER A 28 -18.02 6.95 6.83
CA SER A 28 -17.31 5.90 7.54
C SER A 28 -17.72 6.07 9.00
N GLY A 29 -18.31 5.05 9.62
CA GLY A 29 -18.75 5.16 11.01
C GLY A 29 -17.66 5.86 11.81
N SER A 30 -18.02 6.85 12.63
CA SER A 30 -17.09 7.78 13.32
C SER A 30 -15.79 7.11 13.83
N TRP A 31 -15.90 5.84 14.21
CA TRP A 31 -14.81 4.96 14.60
C TRP A 31 -13.66 4.81 13.58
N VAL A 32 -13.86 4.83 12.26
CA VAL A 32 -12.76 4.64 11.28
C VAL A 32 -11.76 5.78 11.37
N THR A 33 -12.26 7.02 11.36
CA THR A 33 -11.44 8.21 11.52
C THR A 33 -10.77 8.24 12.89
N ASP A 34 -11.45 7.79 13.94
CA ASP A 34 -10.87 7.69 15.28
C ASP A 34 -9.73 6.66 15.35
N VAL A 35 -9.93 5.48 14.72
CA VAL A 35 -8.90 4.44 14.62
C VAL A 35 -7.71 4.93 13.79
N GLU A 36 -7.94 5.63 12.67
CA GLU A 36 -6.86 6.23 11.88
C GLU A 36 -6.04 7.25 12.69
N ARG A 37 -6.71 8.11 13.48
CA ARG A 37 -6.03 9.11 14.30
C ARG A 37 -5.20 8.46 15.40
N LEU A 38 -5.77 7.48 16.09
CA LEU A 38 -5.06 6.72 17.11
C LEU A 38 -3.88 5.96 16.49
N HIS A 39 -4.12 5.31 15.36
CA HIS A 39 -3.10 4.58 14.61
C HIS A 39 -1.96 5.51 14.19
N ALA A 40 -2.24 6.68 13.60
CA ALA A 40 -1.21 7.63 13.20
C ALA A 40 -0.32 8.04 14.38
N LEU A 41 -0.92 8.30 15.55
CA LEU A 41 -0.17 8.60 16.77
C LEU A 41 0.71 7.42 17.22
N VAL A 42 0.12 6.23 17.35
CA VAL A 42 0.82 5.02 17.82
C VAL A 42 1.93 4.62 16.84
N ALA A 43 1.64 4.65 15.53
CA ALA A 43 2.59 4.34 14.48
C ALA A 43 3.73 5.36 14.44
N SER A 44 3.46 6.66 14.61
CA SER A 44 4.52 7.68 14.72
C SER A 44 5.43 7.45 15.92
N VAL A 45 4.86 7.24 17.12
CA VAL A 45 5.65 6.97 18.33
C VAL A 45 6.48 5.70 18.18
N PHE A 46 5.87 4.63 17.68
CA PHE A 46 6.57 3.38 17.40
C PHE A 46 7.70 3.58 16.39
N THR A 47 7.43 4.30 15.30
CA THR A 47 8.41 4.58 14.24
C THR A 47 9.59 5.39 14.75
N PHE A 48 9.36 6.45 15.53
CA PHE A 48 10.43 7.20 16.18
C PHE A 48 11.21 6.33 17.17
N GLY A 49 10.52 5.49 17.94
CA GLY A 49 11.17 4.55 18.86
C GLY A 49 12.10 3.57 18.13
N VAL A 50 11.66 3.00 17.01
CA VAL A 50 12.48 2.12 16.16
C VAL A 50 13.66 2.87 15.56
N ALA A 51 13.44 4.07 15.02
CA ALA A 51 14.51 4.90 14.47
C ALA A 51 15.54 5.29 15.54
N ALA A 52 15.09 5.69 16.72
CA ALA A 52 15.96 6.05 17.85
C ALA A 52 16.74 4.85 18.38
N LEU A 53 16.14 3.65 18.45
CA LEU A 53 16.85 2.42 18.84
C LEU A 53 18.08 2.18 17.96
N HIS A 54 17.96 2.40 16.65
CA HIS A 54 19.02 2.17 15.68
C HIS A 54 20.14 3.22 15.73
N LEU A 55 19.95 4.36 16.43
CA LEU A 55 21.05 5.27 16.78
C LEU A 55 22.03 4.65 17.78
N PHE A 56 21.56 3.72 18.62
CA PHE A 56 22.36 3.12 19.69
C PHE A 56 22.76 1.69 19.39
N ARG A 57 21.91 0.92 18.69
CA ARG A 57 22.12 -0.50 18.47
C ARG A 57 21.40 -1.00 17.22
N GLY A 58 22.17 -1.58 16.29
CA GLY A 58 21.63 -2.35 15.17
C GLY A 58 21.08 -3.71 15.62
N LEU A 59 20.12 -4.24 14.87
CA LEU A 59 19.65 -5.60 15.05
C LEU A 59 20.58 -6.59 14.30
N PRO A 60 20.79 -7.81 14.82
CA PRO A 60 21.41 -8.88 14.05
C PRO A 60 20.57 -9.20 12.80
N ALA A 61 21.22 -9.43 11.66
CA ALA A 61 20.54 -9.68 10.38
C ALA A 61 19.48 -10.81 10.44
N GLY A 62 19.75 -11.89 11.18
CA GLY A 62 18.78 -12.98 11.37
C GLY A 62 17.51 -12.54 12.11
N ILE A 63 17.60 -11.59 13.04
CA ILE A 63 16.44 -11.02 13.73
C ILE A 63 15.66 -10.12 12.77
N GLU A 64 16.34 -9.32 11.94
CA GLU A 64 15.68 -8.50 10.92
C GLU A 64 14.89 -9.35 9.92
N LEU A 65 15.49 -10.43 9.41
CA LEU A 65 14.84 -11.37 8.50
C LEU A 65 13.65 -12.08 9.17
N PHE A 66 13.79 -12.49 10.44
CA PHE A 66 12.70 -13.10 11.18
C PHE A 66 11.51 -12.13 11.33
N ILE A 67 11.80 -10.88 11.74
CA ILE A 67 10.79 -9.83 11.86
C ILE A 67 10.12 -9.57 10.50
N LEU A 68 10.90 -9.52 9.42
CA LEU A 68 10.40 -9.37 8.06
C LEU A 68 9.42 -10.47 7.67
N VAL A 69 9.81 -11.74 7.81
CA VAL A 69 8.95 -12.88 7.45
C VAL A 69 7.65 -12.87 8.25
N VAL A 70 7.74 -12.66 9.57
CA VAL A 70 6.56 -12.65 10.45
C VAL A 70 5.65 -11.47 10.11
N ALA A 71 6.18 -10.25 10.02
CA ALA A 71 5.38 -9.06 9.78
C ALA A 71 4.74 -9.07 8.37
N VAL A 72 5.50 -9.45 7.34
CA VAL A 72 4.97 -9.55 5.97
C VAL A 72 3.91 -10.64 5.90
N THR A 73 4.07 -11.78 6.55
CA THR A 73 3.05 -12.83 6.55
C THR A 73 1.75 -12.38 7.25
N LEU A 74 1.87 -11.68 8.38
CA LEU A 74 0.73 -11.28 9.19
C LEU A 74 0.00 -10.02 8.70
N PHE A 75 0.72 -9.07 8.10
CA PHE A 75 0.19 -7.76 7.74
C PHE A 75 0.40 -7.41 6.27
N GLY A 76 1.53 -7.84 5.68
CA GLY A 76 1.85 -7.58 4.28
C GLY A 76 1.02 -8.39 3.29
N LEU A 77 0.95 -9.72 3.44
CA LEU A 77 0.19 -10.60 2.55
C LEU A 77 -1.33 -10.36 2.61
N PRO A 78 -1.94 -10.06 3.78
CA PRO A 78 -3.36 -9.67 3.84
C PRO A 78 -3.71 -8.38 3.09
N HIS A 79 -2.74 -7.51 2.79
CA HIS A 79 -2.97 -6.22 2.13
C HIS A 79 -3.73 -6.36 0.79
N GLY A 80 -3.28 -7.26 -0.10
CA GLY A 80 -3.93 -7.54 -1.39
C GLY A 80 -4.91 -8.72 -1.34
N ALA A 81 -5.21 -9.26 -0.15
CA ALA A 81 -5.93 -10.53 -0.02
C ALA A 81 -7.40 -10.45 -0.48
N LEU A 82 -7.95 -9.23 -0.53
CA LEU A 82 -9.34 -8.96 -0.92
C LEU A 82 -9.52 -8.57 -2.39
N ASP A 83 -8.45 -8.55 -3.20
CA ASP A 83 -8.50 -8.19 -4.63
C ASP A 83 -9.55 -8.99 -5.42
N TYR A 84 -9.82 -10.24 -5.01
CA TYR A 84 -10.84 -11.06 -5.65
C TYR A 84 -12.27 -10.52 -5.48
N LEU A 85 -12.53 -9.71 -4.45
CA LEU A 85 -13.83 -9.04 -4.25
C LEU A 85 -14.00 -7.86 -5.21
N SER A 86 -12.95 -7.08 -5.41
CA SER A 86 -12.85 -6.07 -6.47
C SER A 86 -13.01 -6.70 -7.85
N GLY A 87 -12.30 -7.80 -8.12
CA GLY A 87 -12.45 -8.60 -9.33
C GLY A 87 -13.89 -9.10 -9.55
N ARG A 88 -14.53 -9.60 -8.49
CA ARG A 88 -15.94 -10.01 -8.51
C ARG A 88 -16.86 -8.84 -8.87
N SER A 89 -16.67 -7.68 -8.24
CA SER A 89 -17.44 -6.46 -8.55
C SER A 89 -17.32 -6.07 -10.03
N LEU A 90 -16.11 -6.11 -10.58
CA LEU A 90 -15.85 -5.73 -11.97
C LEU A 90 -16.42 -6.72 -12.99
N LEU A 91 -16.22 -8.01 -12.77
CA LEU A 91 -16.42 -9.04 -13.80
C LEU A 91 -17.76 -9.77 -13.68
N ARG A 92 -18.42 -9.74 -12.51
CA ARG A 92 -19.70 -10.44 -12.32
C ARG A 92 -20.81 -9.96 -13.24
N ARG A 93 -20.82 -8.67 -13.64
CA ARG A 93 -21.80 -8.15 -14.58
C ARG A 93 -21.67 -8.76 -15.99
N SER A 94 -20.44 -9.03 -16.44
CA SER A 94 -20.16 -9.54 -17.78
C SER A 94 -20.13 -11.07 -17.85
N PHE A 95 -19.67 -11.73 -16.79
CA PHE A 95 -19.39 -13.18 -16.77
C PHE A 95 -20.29 -13.97 -15.80
N GLY A 96 -21.23 -13.32 -15.11
CA GLY A 96 -22.16 -13.99 -14.19
C GLY A 96 -21.44 -14.75 -13.07
N SER A 97 -21.86 -15.98 -12.80
CA SER A 97 -21.24 -16.85 -11.78
C SER A 97 -19.83 -17.33 -12.16
N TRP A 98 -19.43 -17.23 -13.43
CA TRP A 98 -18.13 -17.65 -13.94
C TRP A 98 -17.06 -16.55 -13.85
N TRP A 99 -17.34 -15.42 -13.20
CA TRP A 99 -16.43 -14.28 -13.03
C TRP A 99 -15.04 -14.65 -12.49
N PHE A 100 -14.95 -15.71 -11.69
CA PHE A 100 -13.71 -16.15 -11.05
C PHE A 100 -12.69 -16.68 -12.05
N LEU A 101 -13.11 -17.21 -13.21
CA LEU A 101 -12.22 -17.71 -14.25
C LEU A 101 -11.41 -16.58 -14.92
N PRO A 102 -12.03 -15.57 -15.56
CA PRO A 102 -11.27 -14.48 -16.16
C PRO A 102 -10.49 -13.67 -15.11
N PHE A 103 -11.00 -13.54 -13.88
CA PHE A 103 -10.24 -12.94 -12.79
C PHE A 103 -8.97 -13.74 -12.48
N GLY A 104 -9.10 -15.04 -12.21
CA GLY A 104 -7.97 -15.91 -11.86
C GLY A 104 -6.94 -15.99 -12.97
N ILE A 105 -7.38 -16.14 -14.23
CA ILE A 105 -6.50 -16.16 -15.40
C ILE A 105 -5.73 -14.84 -15.52
N GLY A 106 -6.41 -13.69 -15.40
CA GLY A 106 -5.75 -12.39 -15.50
C GLY A 106 -4.78 -12.13 -14.34
N TYR A 107 -5.22 -12.40 -13.10
CA TYR A 107 -4.45 -12.13 -11.89
C TYR A 107 -3.22 -13.03 -11.79
N ILE A 108 -3.40 -14.35 -11.90
CA ILE A 108 -2.30 -15.32 -11.86
C ILE A 108 -1.43 -15.18 -13.10
N GLY A 109 -2.02 -14.94 -14.27
CA GLY A 109 -1.27 -14.71 -15.50
C GLY A 109 -0.31 -13.54 -15.40
N LEU A 110 -0.75 -12.40 -14.83
CA LEU A 110 0.11 -11.25 -14.61
C LEU A 110 1.19 -11.52 -13.56
N ALA A 111 0.87 -12.24 -12.48
CA ALA A 111 1.87 -12.67 -11.50
C ALA A 111 2.95 -13.56 -12.14
N VAL A 112 2.56 -14.52 -13.00
CA VAL A 112 3.50 -15.38 -13.76
C VAL A 112 4.36 -14.56 -14.71
N VAL A 113 3.79 -13.58 -15.41
CA VAL A 113 4.57 -12.67 -16.27
C VAL A 113 5.64 -11.94 -15.48
N VAL A 114 5.34 -11.47 -14.26
CA VAL A 114 6.34 -10.82 -13.39
C VAL A 114 7.44 -11.81 -12.98
N VAL A 115 7.09 -13.04 -12.60
CA VAL A 115 8.09 -14.08 -12.28
C VAL A 115 8.98 -14.38 -13.49
N ILE A 116 8.41 -14.51 -14.69
CA ILE A 116 9.18 -14.68 -15.94
C ILE A 116 10.10 -13.47 -16.18
N ALA A 117 9.63 -12.25 -15.94
CA ALA A 117 10.45 -11.05 -16.07
C ALA A 117 11.64 -11.06 -15.10
N TRP A 118 11.45 -11.52 -13.86
CA TRP A 118 12.55 -11.72 -12.90
C TRP A 118 13.58 -12.74 -13.41
N LEU A 119 13.15 -13.81 -14.06
CA LEU A 119 14.06 -14.84 -14.60
C LEU A 119 14.83 -14.35 -15.84
N LEU A 120 14.18 -13.58 -16.72
CA LEU A 120 14.77 -13.14 -17.99
C LEU A 120 15.55 -11.82 -17.88
N ALA A 121 15.09 -10.89 -17.02
CA ALA A 121 15.61 -9.54 -16.91
C ALA A 121 15.49 -9.02 -15.45
N PRO A 122 16.24 -9.61 -14.49
CA PRO A 122 16.10 -9.30 -13.06
C PRO A 122 16.40 -7.83 -12.72
N LEU A 123 17.42 -7.22 -13.35
CA LEU A 123 17.77 -5.82 -13.07
C LEU A 123 16.67 -4.84 -13.53
N PRO A 124 16.21 -4.85 -14.80
CA PRO A 124 15.07 -4.03 -15.21
C PRO A 124 13.80 -4.30 -14.38
N THR A 125 13.55 -5.55 -13.99
CA THR A 125 12.39 -5.92 -13.18
C THR A 125 12.49 -5.36 -11.76
N LEU A 126 13.67 -5.42 -11.13
CA LEU A 126 13.92 -4.77 -9.84
C LEU A 126 13.69 -3.26 -9.91
N LEU A 127 14.26 -2.58 -10.91
CA LEU A 127 14.08 -1.13 -11.08
C LEU A 127 12.61 -0.77 -11.31
N GLY A 128 11.91 -1.52 -12.17
CA GLY A 128 10.47 -1.34 -12.41
C GLY A 128 9.65 -1.57 -11.15
N PHE A 129 9.94 -2.61 -10.38
CA PHE A 129 9.28 -2.92 -9.11
C PHE A 129 9.48 -1.79 -8.09
N LEU A 130 10.70 -1.27 -7.93
CA LEU A 130 10.98 -0.16 -7.02
C LEU A 130 10.24 1.11 -7.42
N LEU A 131 10.23 1.46 -8.71
CA LEU A 131 9.54 2.65 -9.22
C LEU A 131 8.02 2.55 -9.06
N VAL A 132 7.43 1.41 -9.44
CA VAL A 132 6.00 1.16 -9.31
C VAL A 132 5.57 1.14 -7.85
N SER A 133 6.37 0.52 -6.97
CA SER A 133 6.09 0.49 -5.53
C SER A 133 6.16 1.90 -4.93
N ALA A 134 7.20 2.68 -5.24
CA ALA A 134 7.32 4.06 -4.78
C ALA A 134 6.13 4.92 -5.25
N ALA A 135 5.70 4.77 -6.51
CA ALA A 135 4.54 5.49 -7.03
C ALA A 135 3.22 5.07 -6.35
N HIS A 136 3.02 3.77 -6.13
CA HIS A 136 1.83 3.24 -5.46
C HIS A 136 1.73 3.68 -4.01
N PHE A 137 2.82 3.51 -3.26
CA PHE A 137 2.96 3.95 -1.87
C PHE A 137 2.78 5.46 -1.74
N GLY A 138 3.47 6.22 -2.60
CA GLY A 138 3.36 7.67 -2.64
C GLY A 138 1.92 8.14 -2.86
N ALA A 139 1.22 7.57 -3.84
CA ALA A 139 -0.17 7.92 -4.13
C ALA A 139 -1.15 7.49 -3.02
N GLY A 140 -0.91 6.33 -2.40
CA GLY A 140 -1.76 5.80 -1.32
C GLY A 140 -1.69 6.59 -0.01
N ASP A 141 -0.59 7.30 0.22
CA ASP A 141 -0.34 8.02 1.48
C ASP A 141 -0.68 9.53 1.43
N VAL A 142 -1.17 10.04 0.29
CA VAL A 142 -1.61 11.44 0.17
C VAL A 142 -3.01 11.63 0.76
N ARG A 143 -3.14 12.61 1.66
CA ARG A 143 -4.45 13.12 2.10
C ARG A 143 -4.89 14.25 1.19
N HIS A 144 -5.70 13.95 0.19
CA HIS A 144 -6.12 14.90 -0.86
C HIS A 144 -6.73 16.20 -0.32
N GLU A 145 -7.41 16.14 0.81
CA GLU A 145 -8.02 17.27 1.50
C GLU A 145 -7.03 18.20 2.21
N LEU A 146 -5.80 17.73 2.46
CA LEU A 146 -4.71 18.49 3.08
C LEU A 146 -3.56 18.81 2.12
N ALA A 147 -3.59 18.23 0.91
CA ALA A 147 -2.54 18.39 -0.08
C ALA A 147 -2.35 19.84 -0.52
N LEU A 148 -1.18 20.13 -1.08
CA LEU A 148 -0.87 21.44 -1.67
C LEU A 148 -1.97 21.85 -2.67
N GLY A 149 -2.50 23.07 -2.52
CA GLY A 149 -3.55 23.58 -3.41
C GLY A 149 -4.90 22.86 -3.29
N ALA A 150 -5.16 22.12 -2.21
CA ALA A 150 -6.47 21.56 -1.90
C ALA A 150 -7.57 22.65 -2.00
N GLY A 151 -8.71 22.30 -2.62
CA GLY A 151 -9.81 23.23 -2.88
C GLY A 151 -9.60 24.20 -4.06
N SER A 152 -8.46 24.15 -4.74
CA SER A 152 -8.17 24.97 -5.94
C SER A 152 -8.15 24.15 -7.23
N ARG A 153 -8.07 24.83 -8.39
CA ARG A 153 -7.86 24.20 -9.71
C ARG A 153 -6.57 23.37 -9.80
N PHE A 154 -5.63 23.54 -8.87
CA PHE A 154 -4.35 22.84 -8.83
C PHE A 154 -4.34 21.63 -7.89
N SER A 155 -5.48 21.27 -7.27
CA SER A 155 -5.57 20.19 -6.28
C SER A 155 -4.99 18.85 -6.78
N SER A 156 -5.27 18.46 -8.03
CA SER A 156 -4.71 17.22 -8.60
C SER A 156 -3.19 17.28 -8.78
N ALA A 157 -2.66 18.44 -9.17
CA ALA A 157 -1.22 18.63 -9.36
C ALA A 157 -0.48 18.65 -8.03
N GLY A 158 -1.03 19.30 -7.01
CA GLY A 158 -0.45 19.30 -5.66
C GLY A 158 -0.50 17.92 -5.00
N ALA A 159 -1.59 17.17 -5.18
CA ALA A 159 -1.66 15.78 -4.73
C ALA A 159 -0.64 14.88 -5.44
N ALA A 160 -0.45 15.05 -6.76
CA ALA A 160 0.57 14.32 -7.50
C ALA A 160 1.99 14.69 -7.04
N PHE A 161 2.25 15.97 -6.78
CA PHE A 161 3.52 16.45 -6.25
C PHE A 161 3.82 15.83 -4.87
N GLU A 162 2.83 15.81 -3.98
CA GLU A 162 2.97 15.17 -2.67
C GLU A 162 3.17 13.66 -2.80
N ALA A 163 2.47 12.99 -3.71
CA ALA A 163 2.64 11.57 -3.99
C ALA A 163 4.07 11.24 -4.42
N VAL A 164 4.66 12.04 -5.31
CA VAL A 164 6.07 11.87 -5.72
C VAL A 164 7.01 12.07 -4.53
N GLY A 165 6.79 13.09 -3.70
CA GLY A 165 7.58 13.32 -2.49
C GLY A 165 7.54 12.13 -1.54
N ARG A 166 6.34 11.65 -1.19
CA ARG A 166 6.12 10.49 -0.31
C ARG A 166 6.68 9.19 -0.89
N GLY A 167 6.52 8.96 -2.19
CA GLY A 167 7.13 7.81 -2.86
C GLY A 167 8.65 7.84 -2.78
N SER A 168 9.26 9.02 -2.98
CA SER A 168 10.71 9.19 -2.88
C SER A 168 11.23 9.00 -1.45
N LEU A 169 10.44 9.36 -0.42
CA LEU A 169 10.78 9.23 1.00
C LEU A 169 11.09 7.78 1.41
N VAL A 170 10.40 6.82 0.80
CA VAL A 170 10.51 5.38 1.11
C VAL A 170 11.74 4.74 0.48
N LEU A 171 12.29 5.34 -0.58
CA LEU A 171 13.36 4.74 -1.38
C LEU A 171 14.67 5.51 -1.28
N VAL A 172 14.64 6.83 -1.49
CA VAL A 172 15.85 7.63 -1.69
C VAL A 172 16.70 7.75 -0.42
N PRO A 173 16.15 8.07 0.78
CA PRO A 173 16.95 8.10 2.00
C PRO A 173 17.57 6.74 2.33
N LEU A 174 16.82 5.64 2.14
CA LEU A 174 17.31 4.29 2.37
C LEU A 174 18.55 3.98 1.52
N LEU A 175 18.49 4.29 0.22
CA LEU A 175 19.62 4.06 -0.68
C LEU A 175 20.80 5.01 -0.39
N HIS A 176 20.53 6.21 0.09
CA HIS A 176 21.55 7.22 0.40
C HIS A 176 22.31 6.91 1.71
N PHE A 177 21.58 6.58 2.78
CA PHE A 177 22.15 6.38 4.12
C PHE A 177 22.59 4.93 4.36
N HIS A 178 22.04 3.95 3.63
CA HIS A 178 22.36 2.53 3.81
C HIS A 178 22.79 1.82 2.49
N PRO A 179 23.75 2.37 1.72
CA PRO A 179 24.12 1.80 0.42
C PRO A 179 24.70 0.38 0.52
N ASP A 180 25.46 0.06 1.58
CA ASP A 180 26.05 -1.28 1.75
C ASP A 180 25.00 -2.35 2.03
N ALA A 181 24.05 -2.05 2.92
CA ALA A 181 22.96 -2.95 3.26
C ALA A 181 22.01 -3.13 2.07
N ALA A 182 21.64 -2.04 1.39
CA ALA A 182 20.80 -2.10 0.20
C ALA A 182 21.45 -2.92 -0.93
N SER A 183 22.73 -2.68 -1.21
CA SER A 183 23.48 -3.44 -2.21
C SER A 183 23.57 -4.93 -1.90
N SER A 184 23.76 -5.29 -0.63
CA SER A 184 23.81 -6.69 -0.21
C SER A 184 22.48 -7.40 -0.44
N LEU A 185 21.35 -6.72 -0.19
CA LEU A 185 20.02 -7.27 -0.47
C LEU A 185 19.76 -7.39 -1.98
N PHE A 186 20.11 -6.37 -2.76
CA PHE A 186 19.93 -6.40 -4.21
C PHE A 186 20.81 -7.44 -4.90
N ALA A 187 21.99 -7.74 -4.37
CA ALA A 187 22.86 -8.81 -4.88
C ALA A 187 22.22 -10.21 -4.80
N TYR A 188 21.23 -10.42 -3.92
CA TYR A 188 20.44 -11.66 -3.90
C TYR A 188 19.39 -11.71 -5.03
N LEU A 189 19.04 -10.57 -5.63
CA LEU A 189 17.94 -10.44 -6.58
C LEU A 189 18.40 -10.30 -8.03
N VAL A 190 19.63 -9.83 -8.26
CA VAL A 190 20.19 -9.59 -9.60
C VAL A 190 21.56 -10.26 -9.75
N PRO A 191 21.99 -10.65 -10.96
CA PRO A 191 23.28 -11.29 -11.21
C PRO A 191 24.43 -10.25 -11.23
N MET A 192 24.55 -9.48 -10.14
CA MET A 192 25.60 -8.48 -9.93
C MET A 192 26.12 -8.60 -8.49
N SER A 193 27.41 -8.34 -8.30
CA SER A 193 27.98 -8.29 -6.95
C SER A 193 27.47 -7.07 -6.17
N ALA A 194 27.41 -7.19 -4.84
CA ALA A 194 27.06 -6.06 -3.97
C ALA A 194 27.96 -4.83 -4.20
N GLN A 195 29.25 -5.05 -4.49
CA GLN A 195 30.19 -3.96 -4.80
C GLN A 195 29.80 -3.19 -6.07
N GLN A 196 29.48 -3.88 -7.16
CA GLN A 196 29.06 -3.23 -8.42
C GLN A 196 27.79 -2.39 -8.21
N ILE A 197 26.83 -2.93 -7.46
CA ILE A 197 25.58 -2.24 -7.12
C ILE A 197 25.87 -1.02 -6.24
N ASN A 198 26.75 -1.16 -5.24
CA ASN A 198 27.10 -0.08 -4.33
C ASN A 198 27.75 1.11 -5.02
N VAL A 199 28.68 0.86 -5.96
CA VAL A 199 29.29 1.92 -6.78
C VAL A 199 28.22 2.70 -7.55
N THR A 200 27.21 2.01 -8.09
CA THR A 200 26.11 2.68 -8.80
C THR A 200 25.23 3.48 -7.84
N ILE A 201 24.82 2.88 -6.73
CA ILE A 201 23.98 3.54 -5.71
C ILE A 201 24.66 4.81 -5.17
N THR A 202 25.93 4.71 -4.78
CA THR A 202 26.69 5.85 -4.20
C THR A 202 26.92 6.96 -5.22
N ALA A 203 27.01 6.65 -6.52
CA ALA A 203 27.13 7.65 -7.57
C ALA A 203 25.80 8.40 -7.84
N ILE A 204 24.66 7.70 -7.85
CA ILE A 204 23.37 8.29 -8.26
C ILE A 204 22.55 8.88 -7.11
N THR A 205 22.70 8.36 -5.90
CA THR A 205 21.81 8.74 -4.78
C THR A 205 22.02 10.14 -4.23
N PRO A 206 23.24 10.74 -4.17
CA PRO A 206 23.38 12.10 -3.64
C PRO A 206 22.55 13.16 -4.38
N PRO A 207 22.58 13.28 -5.72
CA PRO A 207 21.72 14.24 -6.41
C PRO A 207 20.23 13.89 -6.28
N LEU A 208 19.86 12.61 -6.28
CA LEU A 208 18.47 12.19 -6.05
C LEU A 208 17.98 12.57 -4.66
N PHE A 209 18.85 12.44 -3.65
CA PHE A 209 18.55 12.83 -2.27
C PHE A 209 18.38 14.33 -2.14
N ALA A 210 19.20 15.14 -2.81
CA ALA A 210 19.02 16.59 -2.84
C ALA A 210 17.68 17.01 -3.46
N VAL A 211 17.29 16.39 -4.58
CA VAL A 211 15.99 16.66 -5.23
C VAL A 211 14.82 16.19 -4.36
N SER A 212 14.87 14.94 -3.86
CA SER A 212 13.84 14.37 -2.97
C SER A 212 13.69 15.20 -1.69
N GLY A 213 14.81 15.58 -1.06
CA GLY A 213 14.83 16.44 0.12
C GLY A 213 14.26 17.82 -0.12
N SER A 214 14.50 18.41 -1.30
CA SER A 214 13.90 19.70 -1.69
C SER A 214 12.38 19.60 -1.84
N VAL A 215 11.89 18.56 -2.53
CA VAL A 215 10.45 18.29 -2.68
C VAL A 215 9.79 18.07 -1.32
N LEU A 216 10.38 17.22 -0.48
CA LEU A 216 9.90 16.93 0.87
C LEU A 216 9.93 18.16 1.79
N SER A 217 10.91 19.06 1.63
CA SER A 217 10.97 20.30 2.40
C SER A 217 9.82 21.24 2.07
N VAL A 218 9.41 21.33 0.79
CA VAL A 218 8.22 22.09 0.39
C VAL A 218 6.95 21.50 0.98
N ILE A 219 6.80 20.18 0.91
CA ILE A 219 5.64 19.47 1.49
C ILE A 219 5.60 19.66 3.02
N MET A 220 6.75 19.51 3.69
CA MET A 220 6.87 19.71 5.12
C MET A 220 6.52 21.15 5.51
N ALA A 221 7.05 22.15 4.80
CA ALA A 221 6.76 23.55 5.07
C ALA A 221 5.25 23.87 4.96
N HIS A 222 4.57 23.31 3.97
CA HIS A 222 3.11 23.42 3.82
C HIS A 222 2.35 22.86 5.03
N HIS A 223 2.72 21.64 5.49
CA HIS A 223 2.07 21.07 6.67
C HIS A 223 2.45 21.77 7.98
N LEU A 224 3.68 22.26 8.13
CA LEU A 224 4.06 23.08 9.28
C LEU A 224 3.28 24.40 9.32
N GLY A 225 3.03 25.03 8.16
CA GLY A 225 2.17 26.22 8.06
C GLY A 225 0.74 25.94 8.52
N GLY A 226 0.11 24.89 7.98
CA GLY A 226 -1.24 24.50 8.41
C GLY A 226 -1.32 24.09 9.89
N TRP A 227 -0.24 23.51 10.45
CA TRP A 227 -0.14 23.26 11.89
C TRP A 227 -0.06 24.58 12.68
N ALA A 228 0.75 25.54 12.24
CA ALA A 228 0.84 26.85 12.90
C ALA A 228 -0.52 27.58 12.94
N GLU A 229 -1.38 27.33 11.95
CA GLU A 229 -2.77 27.82 11.90
C GLU A 229 -3.76 27.02 12.79
N GLY A 230 -3.27 26.01 13.52
CA GLY A 230 -4.05 25.20 14.46
C GLY A 230 -4.73 23.97 13.83
N ASN A 231 -4.42 23.62 12.57
CA ASN A 231 -5.03 22.45 11.93
C ASN A 231 -4.32 21.14 12.36
N ALA A 232 -4.99 20.38 13.22
CA ALA A 232 -4.51 19.10 13.73
C ALA A 232 -4.25 18.04 12.63
N GLY A 233 -4.90 18.16 11.46
CA GLY A 233 -4.62 17.30 10.29
C GLY A 233 -3.22 17.53 9.73
N HIS A 234 -2.85 18.80 9.52
CA HIS A 234 -1.51 19.15 9.06
C HIS A 234 -0.44 18.80 10.10
N ALA A 235 -0.71 19.01 11.39
CA ALA A 235 0.18 18.59 12.47
C ALA A 235 0.50 17.08 12.40
N ARG A 236 -0.52 16.24 12.21
CA ARG A 236 -0.33 14.78 12.02
C ARG A 236 0.51 14.46 10.79
N MET A 237 0.28 15.13 9.65
CA MET A 237 1.07 14.88 8.45
C MET A 237 2.54 15.29 8.63
N SER A 238 2.83 16.40 9.31
CA SER A 238 4.20 16.79 9.65
C SER A 238 4.89 15.75 10.53
N ILE A 239 4.22 15.26 11.58
CA ILE A 239 4.77 14.23 12.47
C ILE A 239 5.01 12.92 11.72
N GLU A 240 4.08 12.51 10.86
CA GLU A 240 4.20 11.32 10.03
C GLU A 240 5.38 11.40 9.07
N ILE A 241 5.51 12.50 8.31
CA ILE A 241 6.63 12.68 7.37
C ILE A 241 7.95 12.69 8.13
N ALA A 242 8.02 13.37 9.29
CA ALA A 242 9.23 13.39 10.11
C ALA A 242 9.59 12.00 10.68
N ALA A 243 8.59 11.23 11.13
CA ALA A 243 8.79 9.88 11.63
C ALA A 243 9.32 8.95 10.54
N LEU A 244 8.72 8.98 9.35
CA LEU A 244 9.14 8.17 8.22
C LEU A 244 10.51 8.60 7.68
N ALA A 245 10.80 9.91 7.62
CA ALA A 245 12.13 10.40 7.26
C ALA A 245 13.21 9.90 8.23
N ALA A 246 12.94 9.95 9.54
CA ALA A 246 13.85 9.43 10.55
C ALA A 246 14.03 7.91 10.41
N LEU A 247 12.95 7.16 10.18
CA LEU A 247 13.01 5.72 9.97
C LEU A 247 13.90 5.34 8.78
N PHE A 248 13.65 5.91 7.59
CA PHE A 248 14.38 5.56 6.38
C PHE A 248 15.82 6.10 6.33
N ALA A 249 16.15 7.06 7.20
CA ALA A 249 17.52 7.56 7.34
C ALA A 249 18.35 6.78 8.38
N LEU A 250 17.71 6.18 9.38
CA LEU A 250 18.41 5.61 10.54
C LEU A 250 18.28 4.09 10.66
N ALA A 251 17.17 3.50 10.21
CA ALA A 251 16.94 2.06 10.33
C ALA A 251 17.43 1.30 9.09
N PRO A 252 17.99 0.08 9.26
CA PRO A 252 18.38 -0.78 8.15
C PRO A 252 17.22 -1.02 7.16
N PRO A 253 17.51 -1.24 5.87
CA PRO A 253 16.50 -1.34 4.81
C PRO A 253 15.33 -2.28 5.12
N LEU A 254 15.60 -3.46 5.68
CA LEU A 254 14.54 -4.43 6.00
C LEU A 254 13.64 -3.94 7.12
N VAL A 255 14.21 -3.34 8.17
CA VAL A 255 13.44 -2.80 9.30
C VAL A 255 12.59 -1.61 8.84
N ALA A 256 13.18 -0.70 8.07
CA ALA A 256 12.47 0.46 7.53
C ALA A 256 11.31 0.01 6.62
N PHE A 257 11.57 -0.95 5.72
CA PHE A 257 10.53 -1.55 4.88
C PHE A 257 9.42 -2.20 5.70
N VAL A 258 9.75 -3.00 6.73
CA VAL A 258 8.73 -3.67 7.57
C VAL A 258 7.87 -2.65 8.30
N VAL A 259 8.49 -1.68 8.98
CA VAL A 259 7.75 -0.67 9.74
C VAL A 259 6.83 0.11 8.80
N TYR A 260 7.34 0.57 7.66
CA TYR A 260 6.54 1.31 6.69
C TYR A 260 5.45 0.46 6.02
N PHE A 261 5.83 -0.63 5.35
CA PHE A 261 4.89 -1.44 4.58
C PHE A 261 3.83 -2.08 5.49
N CYS A 262 4.24 -2.78 6.55
CA CYS A 262 3.29 -3.53 7.38
C CYS A 262 2.48 -2.63 8.31
N PHE A 263 3.13 -1.69 9.00
CA PHE A 263 2.50 -0.93 10.07
C PHE A 263 2.00 0.46 9.66
N TRP A 264 2.33 0.98 8.48
CA TRP A 264 1.68 2.18 7.96
C TRP A 264 0.78 1.84 6.79
N HIS A 265 1.38 1.39 5.69
CA HIS A 265 0.69 1.30 4.41
C HIS A 265 -0.36 0.18 4.41
N SER A 266 0.05 -1.06 4.70
CA SER A 266 -0.84 -2.23 4.71
C SER A 266 -1.94 -2.08 5.75
N PHE A 267 -1.62 -1.62 6.96
CA PHE A 267 -2.62 -1.44 8.02
C PHE A 267 -3.74 -0.46 7.60
N ARG A 268 -3.39 0.71 7.06
CA ARG A 268 -4.38 1.71 6.60
C ARG A 268 -5.28 1.12 5.52
N HIS A 269 -4.68 0.49 4.53
CA HIS A 269 -5.44 -0.12 3.44
C HIS A 269 -6.39 -1.22 3.96
N SER A 270 -5.90 -2.11 4.81
CA SER A 270 -6.70 -3.17 5.41
C SER A 270 -7.81 -2.63 6.32
N LEU A 271 -7.58 -1.51 7.03
CA LEU A 271 -8.62 -0.84 7.82
C LEU A 271 -9.78 -0.35 6.94
N HIS A 272 -9.47 0.30 5.81
CA HIS A 272 -10.49 0.76 4.88
C HIS A 272 -11.25 -0.42 4.25
N GLN A 273 -10.54 -1.44 3.77
CA GLN A 273 -11.17 -2.64 3.23
C GLN A 273 -12.04 -3.35 4.27
N ALA A 274 -11.61 -3.42 5.53
CA ALA A 274 -12.38 -4.00 6.62
C ALA A 274 -13.69 -3.22 6.86
N ALA A 275 -13.61 -1.88 6.85
CA ALA A 275 -14.78 -1.01 7.01
C ALA A 275 -15.75 -1.09 5.82
N GLU A 276 -15.25 -1.32 4.59
CA GLU A 276 -16.07 -1.57 3.41
C GLU A 276 -16.82 -2.91 3.50
N LEU A 277 -16.22 -3.93 4.12
CA LEU A 277 -16.86 -5.23 4.34
C LEU A 277 -17.95 -5.18 5.40
N ASP A 278 -17.69 -4.53 6.54
CA ASP A 278 -18.66 -4.38 7.63
C ASP A 278 -18.40 -3.07 8.40
N PRO A 279 -19.19 -2.01 8.17
CA PRO A 279 -18.96 -0.71 8.81
C PRO A 279 -19.50 -0.61 10.25
N SER A 280 -20.16 -1.67 10.78
CA SER A 280 -20.95 -1.59 12.02
C SER A 280 -20.11 -1.27 13.26
N THR A 281 -18.98 -1.97 13.44
CA THR A 281 -18.05 -1.79 14.57
C THR A 281 -16.64 -2.19 14.15
N PRO A 282 -15.58 -1.67 14.80
CA PRO A 282 -14.20 -2.08 14.51
C PRO A 282 -13.99 -3.60 14.62
N ARG A 283 -14.64 -4.24 15.60
CA ARG A 283 -14.53 -5.69 15.82
C ARG A 283 -15.20 -6.50 14.71
N ALA A 284 -16.35 -6.05 14.22
CA ALA A 284 -17.06 -6.71 13.12
C ALA A 284 -16.30 -6.57 11.80
N ALA A 285 -15.83 -5.35 11.49
CA ALA A 285 -14.96 -5.04 10.35
C ALA A 285 -13.73 -5.95 10.32
N PHE A 286 -12.97 -6.01 11.43
CA PHE A 286 -11.78 -6.84 11.54
C PHE A 286 -12.09 -8.34 11.36
N ARG A 287 -13.18 -8.83 11.95
CA ARG A 287 -13.60 -10.23 11.80
C ARG A 287 -13.98 -10.55 10.36
N ALA A 288 -14.67 -9.65 9.67
CA ALA A 288 -15.01 -9.80 8.27
C ALA A 288 -13.75 -9.82 7.40
N PHE A 289 -12.83 -8.86 7.62
CA PHE A 289 -11.54 -8.81 6.93
C PHE A 289 -10.76 -10.12 7.06
N VAL A 290 -10.52 -10.59 8.29
CA VAL A 290 -9.76 -11.83 8.54
C VAL A 290 -10.43 -13.02 7.86
N ARG A 291 -11.77 -13.14 7.94
CA ARG A 291 -12.53 -14.23 7.30
C ARG A 291 -12.36 -14.27 5.79
N HIS A 292 -12.25 -13.10 5.14
CA HIS A 292 -12.11 -13.00 3.70
C HIS A 292 -10.65 -13.03 3.24
N ALA A 293 -9.72 -12.57 4.06
CA ALA A 293 -8.30 -12.51 3.71
C ALA A 293 -7.57 -13.85 3.92
N TRP A 294 -7.91 -14.64 4.94
CA TRP A 294 -7.12 -15.83 5.29
C TRP A 294 -6.94 -16.86 4.15
N PRO A 295 -7.92 -17.13 3.24
CA PRO A 295 -7.72 -18.15 2.20
C PRO A 295 -6.67 -17.73 1.19
N THR A 296 -6.72 -16.48 0.71
CA THR A 296 -5.78 -15.94 -0.28
C THR A 296 -4.41 -15.69 0.35
N THR A 297 -4.36 -15.22 1.60
CA THR A 297 -3.10 -15.11 2.37
C THR A 297 -2.44 -16.48 2.56
N THR A 298 -3.20 -17.51 2.91
CA THR A 298 -2.67 -18.88 3.07
C THR A 298 -2.17 -19.42 1.73
N GLY A 299 -2.92 -19.22 0.65
CA GLY A 299 -2.50 -19.60 -0.70
C GLY A 299 -1.18 -18.93 -1.11
N ALA A 300 -1.05 -17.62 -0.89
CA ALA A 300 0.18 -16.88 -1.17
C ALA A 300 1.36 -17.39 -0.33
N PHE A 301 1.15 -17.65 0.96
CA PHE A 301 2.17 -18.22 1.85
C PHE A 301 2.64 -19.60 1.38
N LEU A 302 1.71 -20.49 1.01
CA LEU A 302 2.04 -21.84 0.51
C LEU A 302 2.81 -21.77 -0.82
N ILE A 303 2.41 -20.88 -1.74
CA ILE A 303 3.15 -20.65 -2.99
C ILE A 303 4.58 -20.16 -2.69
N GLY A 304 4.73 -19.23 -1.74
CA GLY A 304 6.05 -18.77 -1.28
C GLY A 304 6.89 -19.89 -0.67
N ALA A 305 6.30 -20.74 0.18
CA ALA A 305 6.97 -21.89 0.78
C ALA A 305 7.42 -22.91 -0.28
N VAL A 306 6.60 -23.15 -1.29
CA VAL A 306 6.97 -23.97 -2.45
C VAL A 306 8.15 -23.34 -3.20
N GLY A 307 8.09 -22.03 -3.47
CA GLY A 307 9.19 -21.28 -4.08
C GLY A 307 10.49 -21.40 -3.29
N TYR A 308 10.42 -21.34 -1.96
CA TYR A 308 11.60 -21.51 -1.07
C TYR A 308 12.29 -22.87 -1.28
N VAL A 309 11.50 -23.95 -1.39
CA VAL A 309 12.02 -25.31 -1.64
C VAL A 309 12.65 -25.41 -3.03
N PHE A 310 12.03 -24.79 -4.04
CA PHE A 310 12.53 -24.81 -5.43
C PHE A 310 13.89 -24.12 -5.63
N LEU A 311 14.27 -23.19 -4.74
CA LEU A 311 15.54 -22.46 -4.85
C LEU A 311 16.79 -23.29 -4.45
N GLY A 312 16.65 -24.58 -4.12
CA GLY A 312 17.75 -25.54 -4.06
C GLY A 312 18.74 -25.30 -2.92
N ASP A 313 20.04 -25.29 -3.18
CA ASP A 313 21.09 -25.23 -2.15
C ASP A 313 21.57 -23.80 -1.79
N GLN A 314 20.83 -22.77 -2.21
CA GLN A 314 21.13 -21.39 -1.82
C GLN A 314 21.06 -21.17 -0.29
N SER A 315 21.75 -20.15 0.20
CA SER A 315 21.66 -19.76 1.61
C SER A 315 20.22 -19.41 2.01
N ALA A 316 19.86 -19.65 3.27
CA ALA A 316 18.51 -19.37 3.77
C ALA A 316 18.12 -17.89 3.54
N ASP A 317 19.04 -16.97 3.80
CA ASP A 317 18.85 -15.52 3.63
C ASP A 317 18.54 -15.17 2.17
N ALA A 318 19.32 -15.70 1.21
CA ALA A 318 19.10 -15.45 -0.21
C ALA A 318 17.71 -15.95 -0.64
N LYS A 319 17.33 -17.16 -0.22
CA LYS A 319 16.01 -17.72 -0.53
C LYS A 319 14.87 -16.89 0.07
N ILE A 320 14.98 -16.48 1.32
CA ILE A 320 13.96 -15.67 2.00
C ILE A 320 13.78 -14.34 1.26
N ILE A 321 14.89 -13.65 0.95
CA ILE A 321 14.86 -12.37 0.22
C ILE A 321 14.27 -12.55 -1.18
N GLN A 322 14.69 -13.57 -1.93
CA GLN A 322 14.15 -13.85 -3.26
C GLN A 322 12.64 -14.16 -3.21
N VAL A 323 12.22 -15.11 -2.37
CA VAL A 323 10.80 -15.48 -2.24
C VAL A 323 9.95 -14.28 -1.84
N LEU A 324 10.40 -13.49 -0.86
CA LEU A 324 9.64 -12.34 -0.39
C LEU A 324 9.56 -11.24 -1.44
N PHE A 325 10.69 -10.75 -1.98
CA PHE A 325 10.65 -9.59 -2.86
C PHE A 325 10.18 -9.93 -4.29
N VAL A 326 10.51 -11.11 -4.82
CA VAL A 326 9.94 -11.58 -6.10
C VAL A 326 8.45 -11.90 -5.92
N GLY A 327 8.07 -12.55 -4.81
CA GLY A 327 6.68 -12.87 -4.51
C GLY A 327 5.83 -11.61 -4.30
N LEU A 328 6.30 -10.65 -3.51
CA LEU A 328 5.66 -9.35 -3.33
C LEU A 328 5.54 -8.62 -4.68
N SER A 329 6.62 -8.57 -5.48
CA SER A 329 6.57 -7.99 -6.82
C SER A 329 5.49 -8.63 -7.70
N ALA A 330 5.38 -9.96 -7.68
CA ALA A 330 4.41 -10.72 -8.46
C ALA A 330 2.95 -10.51 -7.99
N LEU A 331 2.72 -10.23 -6.71
CA LEU A 331 1.40 -9.90 -6.15
C LEU A 331 1.04 -8.42 -6.32
N THR A 332 2.04 -7.54 -6.23
CA THR A 332 1.85 -6.08 -6.35
C THR A 332 1.41 -5.67 -7.75
N ALA A 333 1.95 -6.29 -8.80
CA ALA A 333 1.58 -5.94 -10.19
C ALA A 333 0.07 -6.11 -10.49
N PRO A 334 -0.56 -7.28 -10.25
CA PRO A 334 -2.00 -7.43 -10.46
C PRO A 334 -2.84 -6.59 -9.50
N HIS A 335 -2.41 -6.40 -8.26
CA HIS A 335 -3.09 -5.51 -7.30
C HIS A 335 -3.17 -4.06 -7.80
N ILE A 336 -2.05 -3.50 -8.27
CA ILE A 336 -2.00 -2.14 -8.81
C ILE A 336 -2.80 -2.03 -10.11
N ALA A 337 -2.69 -3.02 -10.99
CA ALA A 337 -3.45 -3.04 -12.24
C ALA A 337 -4.96 -3.02 -11.96
N LEU A 338 -5.42 -3.79 -10.97
CA LEU A 338 -6.81 -3.82 -10.55
C LEU A 338 -7.27 -2.47 -10.01
N SER A 339 -6.52 -1.89 -9.09
CA SER A 339 -6.79 -0.57 -8.50
C SER A 339 -6.90 0.52 -9.57
N TRP A 340 -6.04 0.48 -10.59
CA TRP A 340 -6.06 1.42 -11.70
C TRP A 340 -7.31 1.25 -12.60
N ILE A 341 -7.71 0.01 -12.88
CA ILE A 341 -8.92 -0.29 -13.64
C ILE A 341 -10.17 0.24 -12.91
N GLU A 342 -10.24 0.05 -11.60
CA GLU A 342 -11.35 0.56 -10.77
C GLU A 342 -11.42 2.07 -10.78
N ALA A 343 -10.29 2.74 -10.53
CA ALA A 343 -10.20 4.21 -10.55
C ALA A 343 -10.61 4.79 -11.91
N ARG A 344 -10.21 4.16 -13.01
CA ARG A 344 -10.59 4.58 -14.37
C ARG A 344 -12.08 4.42 -14.62
N LYS A 345 -12.68 3.31 -14.19
CA LYS A 345 -14.12 3.04 -14.35
C LYS A 345 -14.97 4.07 -13.59
N LEU A 346 -14.56 4.42 -12.37
CA LEU A 346 -15.22 5.44 -11.56
C LEU A 346 -15.19 6.82 -12.26
N ARG A 347 -14.04 7.23 -12.78
CA ARG A 347 -13.91 8.50 -13.53
C ARG A 347 -14.82 8.56 -14.75
N LEU A 348 -14.88 7.49 -15.55
CA LEU A 348 -15.75 7.42 -16.73
C LEU A 348 -17.24 7.45 -16.37
N SER A 349 -17.63 6.84 -15.24
CA SER A 349 -19.00 6.90 -14.75
C SER A 349 -19.38 8.28 -14.21
N ALA A 350 -18.42 9.07 -13.70
CA ALA A 350 -18.66 10.43 -13.25
C ALA A 350 -18.87 11.40 -14.42
N THR A 351 -18.15 11.21 -15.54
CA THR A 351 -18.26 12.06 -16.74
C THR A 351 -19.49 11.75 -17.61
N THR A 352 -20.09 10.58 -17.48
CA THR A 352 -21.31 10.18 -18.23
C THR A 352 -22.61 10.55 -17.52
N ASN A 353 -22.54 11.01 -16.26
CA ASN A 353 -23.68 11.51 -15.49
C ASN A 353 -23.71 13.05 -15.41
N LEU A 354 -22.87 13.72 -16.19
CA LEU A 354 -22.90 15.15 -16.50
C LEU A 354 -23.40 15.32 -17.94
#